data_AF-A0A8T7DX54-F1
#
_entry.id   AF-A0A8T7DX54-F1
#
_cell.length_a   1.000
_cell.length_b   1.000
_cell.length_c   1.000
_cell.angle_alpha   90.00
_cell.angle_beta   90.00
_cell.angle_gamma   90.00
#
_symmetry.space_group_name_H-M   'P 1'
#
loop_
_entity.id
_entity.type
_entity.pdbx_description
1 polymer ?
#
loop_
_entity_poly.entity_id
_entity_poly.type
_entity_poly.pdbx_seq_one_letter_code
_entity_poly.pdbx_strand_id
1 'polypeptide(L)'
;MKERRSYFRVDDTVLLKYRVIQTETLDAYSELIFKQYASREGAREVMLEIDTRLEKLLTLLRAESPKLVEAVDLVNRKLTFIERMLNSDVPGEDEETSHHELTEVNLSGSGMAIVAGAPLATGANVEIDLVLLPRYKHMKVFGTVVDCRQRGEEPRYDIGMNFVLVRDEDRDLLVQHCLRRQSQELRKARDEETIAAV
;
A
#
# COMPACT_ATOMS: atom_id res chain seq x y z
N MET A 1 14.11 1.13 -27.39
CA MET A 1 13.27 -0.01 -26.95
C MET A 1 12.04 0.61 -26.29
N LYS A 2 10.84 0.43 -26.85
CA LYS A 2 9.61 1.08 -26.34
C LYS A 2 9.25 0.42 -25.00
N GLU A 3 9.42 1.16 -23.91
CA GLU A 3 9.08 0.72 -22.57
C GLU A 3 7.57 0.46 -22.49
N ARG A 4 7.18 -0.81 -22.64
CA ARG A 4 5.79 -1.24 -22.60
C ARG A 4 5.39 -1.35 -21.12
N ARG A 5 4.83 -0.27 -20.59
CA ARG A 5 4.39 -0.19 -19.20
C ARG A 5 3.22 -1.17 -18.98
N SER A 6 3.39 -2.10 -18.04
CA SER A 6 2.40 -3.15 -17.76
C SER A 6 1.29 -2.70 -16.80
N TYR A 7 1.53 -1.65 -16.01
CA TYR A 7 0.61 -1.17 -14.98
C TYR A 7 0.46 0.36 -15.04
N PHE A 8 -0.73 0.84 -14.68
CA PHE A 8 -1.03 2.26 -14.55
C PHE A 8 -0.38 2.84 -13.28
N ARG A 9 -0.02 4.12 -13.31
CA ARG A 9 0.59 4.86 -12.20
C ARG A 9 -0.32 6.00 -11.75
N VAL A 10 -0.41 6.21 -10.45
CA VAL A 10 -1.15 7.33 -9.85
C VAL A 10 -0.29 8.05 -8.84
N ASP A 11 -0.49 9.36 -8.72
CA ASP A 11 0.04 10.11 -7.59
C ASP A 11 -0.93 9.97 -6.42
N ASP A 12 -0.41 9.57 -5.26
CA ASP A 12 -1.24 9.30 -4.09
C ASP A 12 -0.52 9.64 -2.79
N THR A 13 -1.29 9.70 -1.71
CA THR A 13 -0.78 9.86 -0.36
C THR A 13 -1.08 8.59 0.42
N VAL A 14 -0.03 7.95 0.92
CA VAL A 14 -0.12 6.68 1.65
C VAL A 14 0.54 6.83 3.02
N LEU A 15 0.31 5.88 3.92
CA LEU A 15 1.20 5.73 5.06
C LEU A 15 2.30 4.75 4.69
N LEU A 16 3.54 5.16 4.86
CA LEU A 16 4.71 4.41 4.43
C LEU A 16 5.72 4.29 5.56
N LYS A 17 6.28 3.10 5.69
CA LYS A 17 7.52 2.83 6.43
C LYS A 17 8.36 1.93 5.56
N TYR A 18 9.68 2.14 5.50
CA TYR A 18 10.56 1.28 4.73
C TYR A 18 11.92 1.15 5.39
N ARG A 19 12.61 0.04 5.11
CA ARG A 19 13.99 -0.17 5.56
C ARG A 19 14.78 -0.96 4.53
N VAL A 20 16.06 -0.67 4.42
CA VAL A 20 16.98 -1.47 3.61
C VAL A 20 17.18 -2.82 4.30
N ILE A 21 17.16 -3.91 3.53
CA ILE A 21 17.34 -5.27 4.04
C ILE A 21 18.42 -6.00 3.24
N GLN A 22 18.99 -7.03 3.87
CA GLN A 22 19.90 -7.96 3.22
C GLN A 22 19.13 -8.96 2.34
N THR A 23 19.81 -9.53 1.33
CA THR A 23 19.20 -10.46 0.37
C THR A 23 18.71 -11.74 1.06
N GLU A 24 19.44 -12.22 2.07
CA GLU A 24 19.09 -13.40 2.86
C GLU A 24 17.73 -13.23 3.56
N THR A 25 17.43 -12.01 4.02
CA THR A 25 16.12 -11.66 4.61
C THR A 25 15.01 -11.73 3.57
N LEU A 26 15.26 -11.25 2.35
CA LEU A 26 14.29 -11.32 1.26
C LEU A 26 13.96 -12.76 0.88
N ASP A 27 14.98 -13.62 0.79
CA ASP A 27 14.82 -15.04 0.46
C ASP A 27 14.01 -15.77 1.54
N ALA A 28 14.31 -15.54 2.83
CA ALA A 28 13.57 -16.11 3.95
C ALA A 28 12.07 -15.72 3.93
N TYR A 29 11.77 -14.45 3.59
CA TYR A 29 10.39 -14.00 3.44
C TYR A 29 9.68 -14.63 2.23
N SER A 30 10.39 -14.84 1.12
CA SER A 30 9.83 -15.51 -0.04
C SER A 30 9.34 -16.93 0.29
N GLU A 31 10.13 -17.68 1.07
CA GLU A 31 9.75 -19.00 1.56
C GLU A 31 8.56 -18.95 2.52
N LEU A 32 8.53 -17.96 3.41
CA LEU A 32 7.44 -17.78 4.37
C LEU A 32 6.12 -17.49 3.66
N ILE A 33 6.11 -16.56 2.70
CA ILE A 33 4.93 -16.23 1.90
C ILE A 33 4.44 -17.48 1.16
N PHE A 34 5.35 -18.24 0.53
CA PHE A 34 5.01 -19.48 -0.16
C PHE A 34 4.36 -20.52 0.78
N LYS A 35 4.91 -20.73 1.98
CA LYS A 35 4.32 -21.62 3.01
C LYS A 35 2.98 -21.11 3.54
N GLN A 36 2.81 -19.79 3.63
CA GLN A 36 1.58 -19.17 4.11
C GLN A 36 0.44 -19.26 3.08
N TYR A 37 0.75 -19.15 1.78
CA TYR A 37 -0.18 -19.45 0.69
C TYR A 37 -0.69 -20.88 0.77
N ALA A 38 0.21 -21.85 0.98
CA ALA A 38 -0.15 -23.25 1.06
C ALA A 38 -0.99 -23.65 2.30
N SER A 39 -1.09 -22.79 3.33
CA SER A 39 -1.68 -23.15 4.63
C SER A 39 -2.94 -22.36 5.02
N ARG A 40 -3.37 -21.34 4.25
CA ARG A 40 -4.43 -20.40 4.68
C ARG A 40 -5.66 -20.28 3.77
N GLU A 41 -5.78 -21.05 2.70
CA GLU A 41 -6.88 -20.93 1.73
C GLU A 41 -8.28 -20.90 2.40
N GLY A 42 -8.55 -21.79 3.36
CA GLY A 42 -9.87 -21.86 4.01
C GLY A 42 -10.19 -20.70 4.99
N ALA A 43 -9.20 -20.16 5.70
CA ALA A 43 -9.44 -19.04 6.63
C ALA A 43 -9.63 -17.71 5.89
N ARG A 44 -9.01 -17.57 4.72
CA ARG A 44 -9.10 -16.37 3.88
C ARG A 44 -10.45 -16.25 3.18
N GLU A 45 -10.96 -17.35 2.66
CA GLU A 45 -12.27 -17.37 1.99
C GLU A 45 -13.38 -16.97 2.96
N VAL A 46 -13.33 -17.48 4.20
CA VAL A 46 -14.26 -17.12 5.28
C VAL A 46 -14.13 -15.63 5.65
N MET A 47 -12.91 -15.09 5.74
CA MET A 47 -12.71 -13.67 6.06
C MET A 47 -13.26 -12.75 4.96
N LEU A 48 -13.01 -13.07 3.69
CA LEU A 48 -13.50 -12.29 2.55
C LEU A 48 -15.03 -12.30 2.49
N GLU A 49 -15.66 -13.44 2.81
CA GLU A 49 -17.12 -13.55 2.92
C GLU A 49 -17.67 -12.61 4.01
N ILE A 50 -17.03 -12.60 5.18
CA ILE A 50 -17.41 -11.75 6.31
C ILE A 50 -17.29 -10.27 5.94
N ASP A 51 -16.15 -9.84 5.38
CA ASP A 51 -15.91 -8.45 4.96
C ASP A 51 -16.94 -7.99 3.92
N THR A 52 -17.18 -8.82 2.91
CA THR A 52 -18.15 -8.50 1.85
C THR A 52 -19.55 -8.33 2.41
N ARG A 53 -19.94 -9.18 3.36
CA ARG A 53 -21.26 -9.11 4.00
C ARG A 53 -21.37 -7.89 4.92
N LEU A 54 -20.31 -7.56 5.65
CA LEU A 54 -20.24 -6.39 6.52
C LEU A 54 -20.37 -5.09 5.72
N GLU A 55 -19.63 -4.93 4.62
CA GLU A 55 -19.71 -3.74 3.76
C GLU A 55 -21.11 -3.54 3.16
N LYS A 56 -21.76 -4.63 2.74
CA LYS A 56 -23.16 -4.58 2.25
C LYS A 56 -24.11 -4.11 3.34
N LEU A 57 -24.03 -4.68 4.54
CA LEU A 57 -24.90 -4.31 5.67
C LEU A 57 -24.69 -2.85 6.09
N LEU A 58 -23.44 -2.40 6.19
CA LEU A 58 -23.13 -1.00 6.52
C LEU A 58 -23.65 -0.02 5.47
N THR A 59 -23.63 -0.40 4.19
CA THR A 59 -24.17 0.42 3.11
C THR A 59 -25.69 0.59 3.24
N LEU A 60 -26.40 -0.50 3.55
CA LEU A 60 -27.85 -0.48 3.77
C LEU A 60 -28.22 0.33 5.03
N LEU A 61 -27.48 0.12 6.12
CA LEU A 61 -27.75 0.74 7.42
C LEU A 61 -27.43 2.23 7.47
N ARG A 62 -26.62 2.73 6.53
CA ARG A 62 -26.18 4.14 6.49
C ARG A 62 -27.35 5.12 6.32
N ALA A 63 -28.42 4.70 5.63
CA ALA A 63 -29.64 5.50 5.48
C ALA A 63 -30.49 5.55 6.77
N GLU A 64 -30.41 4.52 7.61
CA GLU A 64 -31.20 4.41 8.84
C GLU A 64 -30.50 5.04 10.05
N SER A 65 -29.20 4.79 10.21
CA SER A 65 -28.43 5.30 11.36
C SER A 65 -26.96 5.50 11.04
N PRO A 66 -26.55 6.72 10.65
CA PRO A 66 -25.16 7.06 10.40
C PRO A 66 -24.24 6.83 11.61
N LYS A 67 -24.73 7.10 12.83
CA LYS A 67 -23.96 6.91 14.08
C LYS A 67 -23.67 5.43 14.38
N LEU A 68 -24.59 4.54 14.01
CA LEU A 68 -24.38 3.11 14.17
C LEU A 68 -23.35 2.59 13.17
N VAL A 69 -23.37 3.09 11.94
CA VAL A 69 -22.32 2.81 10.94
C VAL A 69 -20.95 3.27 11.42
N GLU A 70 -20.85 4.48 11.98
CA GLU A 70 -19.61 5.00 12.57
C GLU A 70 -19.09 4.12 13.71
N ALA A 71 -19.97 3.70 14.63
CA ALA A 71 -19.60 2.83 15.74
C ALA A 71 -19.07 1.45 15.25
N VAL A 72 -19.74 0.85 14.26
CA VAL A 72 -19.30 -0.45 13.70
C VAL A 72 -17.99 -0.30 12.93
N ASP A 73 -17.78 0.80 12.20
CA ASP A 73 -16.51 1.08 11.52
C ASP A 73 -15.35 1.22 12.52
N LEU A 74 -15.58 1.89 13.65
CA LEU A 74 -14.59 1.98 14.74
C LEU A 74 -14.26 0.61 15.34
N VAL A 75 -15.25 -0.28 15.49
CA VAL A 75 -15.00 -1.66 15.93
C VAL A 75 -14.19 -2.43 14.90
N ASN A 76 -14.53 -2.32 13.62
CA ASN A 76 -13.78 -2.98 12.53
C ASN A 76 -12.31 -2.52 12.53
N ARG A 77 -12.07 -1.21 12.67
CA ARG A 77 -10.72 -0.63 12.79
C ARG A 77 -9.96 -1.14 14.02
N LYS A 78 -10.64 -1.33 15.16
CA LYS A 78 -10.03 -1.95 16.36
C LYS A 78 -9.59 -3.39 16.08
N LEU A 79 -10.41 -4.18 15.39
CA LEU A 79 -10.07 -5.56 15.04
C LEU A 79 -8.87 -5.62 14.10
N THR A 80 -8.83 -4.76 13.07
CA THR A 80 -7.65 -4.62 12.20
C THR A 80 -6.41 -4.22 12.99
N PHE A 81 -6.53 -3.36 14.00
CA PHE A 81 -5.40 -2.98 14.84
C PHE A 81 -4.89 -4.13 15.71
N ILE A 82 -5.79 -4.94 16.29
CA ILE A 82 -5.43 -6.14 17.05
C ILE A 82 -4.75 -7.17 16.15
N GLU A 83 -5.28 -7.40 14.95
CA GLU A 83 -4.64 -8.26 13.96
C GLU A 83 -3.20 -7.81 13.67
N ARG A 84 -2.97 -6.50 13.49
CA ARG A 84 -1.62 -5.97 13.28
C ARG A 84 -0.69 -6.26 14.46
N MET A 85 -1.15 -6.02 15.68
CA MET A 85 -0.39 -6.26 16.90
C MET A 85 -0.01 -7.74 17.07
N LEU A 86 -0.89 -8.66 16.67
CA LEU A 86 -0.63 -10.09 16.72
C LEU A 86 0.28 -10.60 15.59
N ASN A 87 0.39 -9.86 14.49
CA ASN A 87 1.24 -10.23 13.34
C ASN A 87 2.60 -9.48 13.32
N SER A 88 2.84 -8.55 14.26
CA SER A 88 4.04 -7.71 14.31
C SER A 88 5.24 -8.30 15.08
N ASP A 89 5.31 -9.62 15.25
CA ASP A 89 6.48 -10.29 15.81
C ASP A 89 7.50 -10.66 14.71
N VAL A 90 8.32 -9.68 14.32
CA VAL A 90 9.67 -9.96 13.77
C VAL A 90 10.65 -8.99 14.42
N PRO A 91 11.58 -9.47 15.28
CA PRO A 91 12.56 -8.61 15.94
C PRO A 91 13.67 -8.20 14.96
N GLY A 92 14.12 -6.96 15.06
CA GLY A 92 15.26 -6.44 14.30
C GLY A 92 15.28 -4.93 14.28
N GLU A 93 15.98 -4.36 15.26
CA GLU A 93 16.36 -2.94 15.37
C GLU A 93 17.05 -2.47 14.08
N ASP A 94 16.59 -1.33 13.56
CA ASP A 94 17.41 -0.24 13.04
C ASP A 94 16.47 0.97 12.79
N GLU A 95 16.78 2.09 13.45
CA GLU A 95 15.98 3.31 13.55
C GLU A 95 16.02 4.18 12.27
N GLU A 96 15.67 3.64 11.12
CA GLU A 96 15.31 4.47 9.96
C GLU A 96 13.83 4.25 9.62
N THR A 97 13.01 5.24 10.00
CA THR A 97 11.53 5.28 9.99
C THR A 97 10.84 4.28 10.92
N SER A 98 11.00 4.45 12.23
CA SER A 98 10.32 3.64 13.25
C SER A 98 8.78 3.69 13.16
N HIS A 99 8.22 4.75 12.56
CA HIS A 99 6.79 4.99 12.44
C HIS A 99 6.34 5.16 10.98
N HIS A 100 5.08 4.80 10.70
CA HIS A 100 4.43 5.09 9.42
C HIS A 100 4.27 6.61 9.23
N GLU A 101 4.86 7.13 8.17
CA GLU A 101 4.75 8.54 7.80
C GLU A 101 3.76 8.72 6.65
N LEU A 102 3.10 9.89 6.62
CA LEU A 102 2.24 10.26 5.51
C LEU A 102 3.12 10.71 4.34
N THR A 103 3.18 9.92 3.27
CA THR A 103 4.14 10.13 2.17
C THR A 103 3.42 10.24 0.84
N GLU A 104 3.81 11.25 0.04
CA GLU A 104 3.43 11.35 -1.36
C GLU A 104 4.22 10.35 -2.19
N VAL A 105 3.50 9.58 -3.00
CA VAL A 105 4.07 8.48 -3.79
C VAL A 105 3.52 8.49 -5.19
N ASN A 106 4.34 8.06 -6.15
CA ASN A 106 3.87 7.63 -7.45
C ASN A 106 3.76 6.10 -7.44
N LEU A 107 2.55 5.55 -7.43
CA LEU A 107 2.29 4.15 -7.15
C LEU A 107 1.72 3.39 -8.35
N SER A 108 2.14 2.13 -8.52
CA SER A 108 1.60 1.18 -9.49
C SER A 108 1.54 -0.24 -8.93
N GLY A 109 0.93 -1.17 -9.67
CA GLY A 109 0.94 -2.60 -9.33
C GLY A 109 2.32 -3.28 -9.39
N SER A 110 3.35 -2.63 -9.93
CA SER A 110 4.71 -3.19 -10.07
C SER A 110 5.79 -2.45 -9.29
N GLY A 111 5.48 -1.32 -8.67
CA GLY A 111 6.49 -0.49 -8.02
C GLY A 111 5.95 0.85 -7.57
N MET A 112 6.81 1.62 -6.91
CA MET A 112 6.50 2.96 -6.45
C MET A 112 7.72 3.89 -6.59
N ALA A 113 7.47 5.20 -6.58
CA ALA A 113 8.51 6.20 -6.37
C ALA A 113 8.15 7.10 -5.19
N ILE A 114 9.16 7.48 -4.42
CA ILE A 114 9.04 8.32 -3.23
C ILE A 114 10.09 9.42 -3.26
N VAL A 115 9.91 10.46 -2.43
CA VAL A 115 10.95 11.43 -2.13
C VAL A 115 11.46 11.18 -0.71
N ALA A 116 12.76 11.00 -0.54
CA ALA A 116 13.39 10.79 0.77
C ALA A 116 14.51 11.80 1.04
N GLY A 117 14.83 11.99 2.33
CA GLY A 117 15.93 12.87 2.78
C GLY A 117 17.33 12.26 2.63
N ALA A 118 17.40 10.95 2.44
CA ALA A 118 18.65 10.21 2.28
C ALA A 118 18.63 9.40 0.97
N PRO A 119 19.78 9.25 0.28
CA PRO A 119 19.86 8.44 -0.92
C PRO A 119 19.80 6.95 -0.57
N LEU A 120 19.20 6.15 -1.45
CA LEU A 120 19.30 4.69 -1.39
C LEU A 120 20.13 4.16 -2.55
N ALA A 121 20.99 3.19 -2.26
CA ALA A 121 21.81 2.56 -3.28
C ALA A 121 20.95 1.82 -4.31
N THR A 122 21.19 2.06 -5.60
CA THR A 122 20.56 1.27 -6.67
C THR A 122 20.94 -0.20 -6.53
N GLY A 123 19.95 -1.09 -6.65
CA GLY A 123 20.10 -2.53 -6.40
C GLY A 123 19.89 -2.93 -4.94
N ALA A 124 19.74 -2.00 -4.00
CA ALA A 124 19.43 -2.33 -2.62
C ALA A 124 18.01 -2.92 -2.51
N ASN A 125 17.87 -3.95 -1.67
CA ASN A 125 16.59 -4.54 -1.32
C ASN A 125 15.96 -3.74 -0.19
N VAL A 126 14.66 -3.49 -0.30
CA VAL A 126 13.90 -2.67 0.63
C VAL A 126 12.66 -3.43 1.05
N GLU A 127 12.47 -3.56 2.36
CA GLU A 127 11.20 -3.96 2.95
C GLU A 127 10.32 -2.70 3.08
N ILE A 128 9.11 -2.78 2.54
CA ILE A 128 8.15 -1.68 2.48
C ILE A 128 6.89 -2.10 3.22
N ASP A 129 6.56 -1.36 4.27
CA ASP A 129 5.28 -1.46 4.97
C ASP A 129 4.37 -0.32 4.48
N LEU A 130 3.32 -0.69 3.75
CA LEU A 130 2.46 0.22 3.01
C LEU A 130 1.03 0.15 3.52
N VAL A 131 0.40 1.31 3.76
CA VAL A 131 -1.04 1.42 4.02
C VAL A 131 -1.70 2.34 3.00
N LEU A 132 -2.61 1.78 2.20
CA LEU A 132 -3.39 2.49 1.21
C LEU A 132 -4.59 3.20 1.84
N LEU A 133 -4.71 4.51 1.59
CA LEU A 133 -5.80 5.35 2.08
C LEU A 133 -6.92 5.51 1.04
N PRO A 134 -8.17 5.82 1.44
CA PRO A 134 -8.69 5.96 2.80
C PRO A 134 -9.17 4.63 3.41
N ARG A 135 -9.04 3.49 2.70
CA ARG A 135 -9.53 2.18 3.18
C ARG A 135 -8.60 1.50 4.18
N TYR A 136 -7.48 2.14 4.51
CA TYR A 136 -6.46 1.66 5.45
C TYR A 136 -5.99 0.22 5.17
N LYS A 137 -5.88 -0.16 3.90
CA LYS A 137 -5.42 -1.50 3.50
C LYS A 137 -3.91 -1.58 3.66
N HIS A 138 -3.49 -2.37 4.64
CA HIS A 138 -2.09 -2.61 4.98
C HIS A 138 -1.54 -3.79 4.19
N MET A 139 -0.30 -3.68 3.75
CA MET A 139 0.43 -4.75 3.07
C MET A 139 1.93 -4.59 3.30
N LYS A 140 2.63 -5.73 3.36
CA LYS A 140 4.09 -5.76 3.35
C LYS A 140 4.57 -6.17 1.96
N VAL A 141 5.40 -5.33 1.37
CA VAL A 141 5.93 -5.48 0.02
C VAL A 141 7.44 -5.44 0.10
N PHE A 142 8.12 -6.21 -0.74
CA PHE A 142 9.56 -6.08 -0.91
C PHE A 142 9.86 -5.56 -2.29
N GLY A 143 10.80 -4.63 -2.36
CA GLY A 143 11.24 -4.03 -3.60
C GLY A 143 12.75 -3.93 -3.72
N THR A 144 13.20 -3.59 -4.92
CA THR A 144 14.58 -3.24 -5.20
C THR A 144 14.63 -1.82 -5.74
N VAL A 145 15.56 -1.03 -5.24
CA VAL A 145 15.80 0.33 -5.74
C VAL A 145 16.32 0.25 -7.17
N VAL A 146 15.62 0.88 -8.11
CA VAL A 146 15.98 0.88 -9.55
C VAL A 146 16.52 2.22 -10.03
N ASP A 147 16.25 3.29 -9.30
CA ASP A 147 16.72 4.65 -9.62
C ASP A 147 16.77 5.48 -8.33
N CYS A 148 17.79 6.31 -8.18
CA CYS A 148 17.91 7.26 -7.08
C CYS A 148 18.59 8.51 -7.61
N ARG A 149 17.88 9.64 -7.64
CA ARG A 149 18.39 10.91 -8.18
C ARG A 149 18.19 12.02 -7.19
N GLN A 150 19.22 12.84 -7.00
CA GLN A 150 19.09 14.04 -6.19
C GLN A 150 18.15 15.03 -6.89
N ARG A 151 17.23 15.59 -6.11
CA ARG A 151 16.24 16.57 -6.53
C ARG A 151 16.68 17.96 -6.12
N GLY A 152 17.24 18.69 -7.06
CA GLY A 152 17.73 20.05 -6.83
C GLY A 152 18.97 20.08 -5.92
N GLU A 153 19.13 21.16 -5.17
CA GLU A 153 20.32 21.41 -4.33
C GLU A 153 20.14 20.96 -2.87
N GLU A 154 18.90 20.72 -2.43
CA GLU A 154 18.59 20.18 -1.10
C GLU A 154 18.89 18.67 -1.01
N PRO A 155 19.07 18.11 0.21
CA PRO A 155 19.17 16.67 0.42
C PRO A 155 17.80 16.01 0.26
N ARG A 156 17.26 16.01 -0.96
CA ARG A 156 16.05 15.30 -1.35
C ARG A 156 16.38 14.40 -2.53
N TYR A 157 15.87 13.17 -2.50
CA TYR A 157 16.15 12.17 -3.52
C TYR A 157 14.84 11.59 -4.04
N ASP A 158 14.64 11.64 -5.36
CA ASP A 158 13.59 10.89 -6.03
C ASP A 158 14.08 9.44 -6.17
N ILE A 159 13.40 8.52 -5.48
CA ILE A 159 13.80 7.11 -5.39
C ILE A 159 12.71 6.26 -6.03
N GLY A 160 13.08 5.55 -7.09
CA GLY A 160 12.22 4.58 -7.77
C GLY A 160 12.52 3.16 -7.29
N MET A 161 11.47 2.42 -6.95
CA MET A 161 11.54 1.03 -6.47
C MET A 161 10.62 0.14 -7.29
N ASN A 162 11.11 -1.03 -7.71
CA ASN A 162 10.30 -2.08 -8.31
C ASN A 162 9.96 -3.13 -7.25
N PHE A 163 8.72 -3.58 -7.21
CA PHE A 163 8.30 -4.64 -6.30
C PHE A 163 8.77 -6.00 -6.81
N VAL A 164 9.56 -6.68 -6.00
CA VAL A 164 10.12 -8.01 -6.28
C VAL A 164 9.31 -9.11 -5.62
N LEU A 165 8.75 -8.85 -4.43
CA LEU A 165 7.90 -9.80 -3.72
C LEU A 165 6.66 -9.07 -3.21
N VAL A 166 5.51 -9.48 -3.75
CA VAL A 166 4.17 -9.01 -3.37
C VAL A 166 3.30 -10.25 -3.38
N ARG A 167 2.44 -10.39 -2.38
CA ARG A 167 1.35 -11.36 -2.43
C ARG A 167 0.44 -11.03 -3.61
N ASP A 168 0.02 -12.01 -4.40
CA ASP A 168 -0.85 -11.80 -5.57
C ASP A 168 -2.11 -11.00 -5.23
N GLU A 169 -2.66 -11.22 -4.04
CA GLU A 169 -3.86 -10.52 -3.57
C GLU A 169 -3.56 -9.06 -3.19
N ASP A 170 -2.41 -8.80 -2.59
CA ASP A 170 -1.94 -7.44 -2.32
C ASP A 170 -1.62 -6.72 -3.64
N ARG A 171 -1.13 -7.45 -4.65
CA ARG A 171 -0.92 -6.93 -6.01
C ARG A 171 -2.25 -6.57 -6.67
N ASP A 172 -3.26 -7.42 -6.57
CA ASP A 172 -4.60 -7.12 -7.07
C ASP A 172 -5.22 -5.91 -6.35
N LEU A 173 -5.06 -5.83 -5.03
CA LEU A 173 -5.49 -4.67 -4.23
C LEU A 173 -4.79 -3.38 -4.67
N LEU A 174 -3.48 -3.43 -4.93
CA LEU A 174 -2.72 -2.29 -5.47
C LEU A 174 -3.25 -1.85 -6.82
N VAL A 175 -3.47 -2.78 -7.75
CA VAL A 175 -3.98 -2.49 -9.09
C VAL A 175 -5.39 -1.87 -9.01
N GLN A 176 -6.29 -2.47 -8.23
CA GLN A 176 -7.65 -1.94 -8.03
C GLN A 176 -7.62 -0.54 -7.39
N HIS A 177 -6.74 -0.33 -6.43
CA HIS A 177 -6.56 0.97 -5.79
C HIS A 177 -6.09 2.04 -6.77
N CYS A 178 -5.06 1.75 -7.57
CA CYS A 178 -4.57 2.66 -8.62
C CYS A 178 -5.68 3.00 -9.64
N LEU A 179 -6.43 2.01 -10.12
CA LEU A 179 -7.54 2.23 -11.06
C LEU A 179 -8.64 3.11 -10.46
N ARG A 180 -8.97 2.91 -9.18
CA ARG A 180 -9.96 3.71 -8.47
C ARG A 180 -9.48 5.16 -8.31
N ARG A 181 -8.22 5.37 -7.92
CA ARG A 181 -7.63 6.71 -7.77
C ARG A 181 -7.65 7.47 -9.09
N GLN A 182 -7.21 6.84 -10.18
CA GLN A 182 -7.27 7.41 -11.53
C GLN A 182 -8.71 7.81 -11.90
N SER A 183 -9.68 6.93 -11.65
CA SER A 183 -11.09 7.22 -11.94
C SER A 183 -11.62 8.42 -11.14
N GLN A 184 -11.13 8.63 -9.92
CA GLN A 184 -11.48 9.78 -9.09
C GLN A 184 -10.85 11.08 -9.61
N GLU A 185 -9.58 11.04 -10.01
CA GLU A 185 -8.87 12.20 -10.60
C GLU A 185 -9.52 12.66 -11.91
N LEU A 186 -9.86 11.73 -12.80
CA LEU A 186 -10.55 12.04 -14.06
C LEU A 186 -11.93 12.67 -13.84
N ARG A 187 -12.64 12.27 -12.77
CA ARG A 187 -13.93 12.90 -12.42
C ARG A 187 -13.72 14.33 -11.92
N LYS A 188 -12.78 14.53 -10.99
CA LYS A 188 -12.45 15.86 -10.46
C LYS A 188 -12.04 16.84 -11.56
N ALA A 189 -11.17 16.40 -12.48
CA ALA A 189 -10.72 17.25 -13.59
C ALA A 189 -11.89 17.72 -14.48
N ARG A 190 -12.88 16.85 -14.75
CA ARG A 190 -14.07 17.20 -15.53
C ARG A 190 -15.00 18.17 -14.79
N ASP A 191 -15.14 18.00 -13.48
CA ASP A 191 -15.95 18.89 -12.65
C ASP A 191 -15.29 20.29 -12.55
N GLU A 192 -13.96 20.35 -12.42
CA GLU A 192 -13.19 21.59 -12.42
C GLU A 192 -13.22 22.33 -13.77
N GLU A 193 -13.12 21.62 -14.90
CA GLU A 193 -13.30 22.20 -16.24
C GLU A 193 -14.72 22.74 -16.44
N THR A 194 -15.74 22.08 -15.88
CA THR A 194 -17.13 22.53 -15.98
C THR A 194 -17.37 23.78 -15.13
N ILE A 195 -16.73 23.91 -13.97
CA ILE A 195 -16.82 25.09 -13.11
C ILE A 195 -16.04 26.27 -13.71
N ALA A 196 -14.89 26.04 -14.34
CA ALA A 196 -14.10 27.09 -14.98
C ALA A 196 -14.73 27.63 -16.28
N ALA A 197 -15.68 26.90 -16.88
CA ALA A 197 -16.38 27.28 -18.10
C ALA A 197 -17.70 28.04 -17.86
N VAL A 198 -18.08 28.28 -16.59
CA VAL A 198 -19.28 29.02 -16.16
C VAL A 198 -18.87 30.35 -15.56
#